data_AF-A0A3D0URI5-F1
#
_entry.id   AF-A0A3D0URI5-F1
#
_cell.length_a   1.000
_cell.length_b   1.000
_cell.length_c   1.000
_cell.angle_alpha   90.00
_cell.angle_beta   90.00
_cell.angle_gamma   90.00
#
_symmetry.space_group_name_H-M   'P 1'
#
loop_
_entity.id
_entity.type
_entity.pdbx_description
1 polymer ?
#
loop_
_entity_poly.entity_id
_entity_poly.type
_entity_poly.pdbx_seq_one_letter_code
_entity_poly.pdbx_strand_id
1 'polypeptide(L)' 'MDNLTASAGEIIALALKEQINAKLIGTQTFGKGSIQTIEDFDDGASIKYTIGKRYSPSDKNIDTV' A
#
# COMPACT_ATOMS: atom_id res chain seq x y z
N MET A 1 11.23 -2.57 -9.33
CA MET A 1 10.01 -1.76 -9.11
C MET A 1 9.51 -1.31 -10.47
N ASP A 2 8.23 -1.51 -10.74
CA ASP A 2 7.55 -1.01 -11.93
C ASP A 2 6.22 -0.33 -11.54
N ASN A 3 5.53 0.27 -12.50
CA ASN A 3 4.27 0.99 -12.27
C ASN A 3 3.09 0.09 -11.85
N LEU A 4 3.20 -1.23 -11.96
CA LEU A 4 2.17 -2.20 -11.54
C LEU A 4 2.40 -2.71 -10.12
N THR A 5 3.61 -2.49 -9.58
CA THR A 5 3.92 -2.81 -8.20
C THR A 5 3.02 -1.97 -7.28
N ALA A 6 2.21 -2.63 -6.46
CA ALA A 6 1.23 -1.98 -5.59
C ALA A 6 1.09 -2.73 -4.25
N SER A 7 0.59 -2.04 -3.22
CA SER A 7 0.19 -2.66 -1.94
C SER A 7 1.36 -3.42 -1.27
N ALA A 8 1.26 -4.74 -1.07
CA ALA A 8 2.28 -5.53 -0.38
C ALA A 8 3.70 -5.36 -0.96
N GLY A 9 3.82 -5.21 -2.29
CA GLY A 9 5.12 -4.97 -2.93
C GLY A 9 5.75 -3.64 -2.53
N GLU A 10 4.94 -2.60 -2.35
CA GLU A 10 5.40 -1.26 -1.92
C GLU A 10 5.81 -1.25 -0.46
N ILE A 11 5.05 -1.95 0.40
CA ILE A 11 5.36 -2.09 1.84
C ILE A 11 6.72 -2.74 2.03
N ILE A 12 6.97 -3.88 1.37
CA ILE A 12 8.22 -4.63 1.51
C ILE A 12 9.39 -3.81 0.98
N ALA A 13 9.24 -3.18 -0.18
CA ALA A 13 10.32 -2.39 -0.76
C ALA A 13 10.66 -1.15 0.09
N LEU A 14 9.67 -0.48 0.68
CA LEU A 14 9.89 0.62 1.61
C LEU A 14 10.57 0.15 2.89
N ALA A 15 10.14 -0.98 3.46
CA ALA A 15 10.79 -1.56 4.63
C ALA A 15 12.27 -1.88 4.36
N LEU A 16 12.58 -2.52 3.23
CA LEU A 16 13.97 -2.82 2.83
C LEU A 16 14.79 -1.54 2.60
N LYS A 17 14.22 -0.55 1.93
CA LYS A 17 14.90 0.74 1.70
C LYS A 17 15.20 1.47 3.00
N GLU A 18 14.26 1.50 3.93
CA GLU A 18 14.39 2.33 5.14
C GLU A 18 15.13 1.62 6.28
N GLN A 19 14.94 0.31 6.45
CA GLN A 19 15.55 -0.41 7.59
C GLN A 19 16.97 -0.88 7.31
N ILE A 20 17.28 -1.26 6.07
CA ILE A 20 18.60 -1.81 5.71
C ILE A 20 19.28 -1.03 4.60
N ASN A 21 18.76 0.15 4.25
CA ASN A 21 19.29 1.01 3.19
C ASN A 21 19.41 0.29 1.83
N ALA A 22 18.48 -0.63 1.53
CA ALA A 22 18.48 -1.36 0.27
C ALA A 22 18.23 -0.42 -0.92
N LYS A 23 19.05 -0.54 -1.96
CA LYS A 23 18.87 0.22 -3.19
C LYS A 23 17.69 -0.34 -3.99
N LEU A 24 16.63 0.45 -4.13
CA LEU A 24 15.51 0.13 -5.03
C LEU A 24 15.87 0.54 -6.47
N ILE A 25 15.63 -0.37 -7.42
CA ILE A 25 15.87 -0.16 -8.85
C ILE A 25 14.55 -0.27 -9.61
N GLY A 26 14.35 0.61 -10.59
CA GLY A 26 13.19 0.62 -11.48
C GLY A 26 12.50 1.98 -11.51
N THR A 27 11.18 1.98 -11.72
CA THR A 27 10.35 3.18 -11.80
C THR A 27 9.48 3.36 -10.56
N GLN A 28 8.81 4.51 -10.48
CA GLN A 28 7.77 4.78 -9.48
C GLN A 28 6.67 3.71 -9.54
N THR A 29 6.21 3.29 -8.37
CA THR A 29 5.16 2.29 -8.16
C THR A 29 3.78 2.93 -8.20
N PHE A 30 2.72 2.13 -8.01
CA PHE A 30 1.35 2.60 -8.16
C PHE A 30 0.88 3.59 -7.07
N GLY A 31 1.38 3.47 -5.84
CA GLY A 31 0.99 4.31 -4.71
C GLY A 31 -0.28 3.82 -4.00
N LYS A 32 -0.47 2.50 -3.82
CA LYS A 32 -1.67 1.95 -3.14
C LYS A 32 -1.42 1.75 -1.65
N GLY A 33 -1.65 2.81 -0.87
CA GLY A 33 -1.52 2.79 0.59
C GLY A 33 -2.79 2.40 1.34
N SER A 34 -3.98 2.50 0.72
CA SER A 34 -5.25 2.21 1.40
C SER A 34 -5.45 0.73 1.82
N ILE A 35 -6.04 0.53 3.00
CA ILE A 35 -6.54 -0.75 3.51
C ILE A 35 -8.05 -0.74 3.32
N GLN A 36 -8.57 -1.64 2.50
CA GLN A 36 -10.00 -1.72 2.18
C GLN A 36 -10.58 -3.02 2.75
N THR A 37 -11.80 -2.96 3.24
CA THR A 37 -12.59 -4.11 3.66
C THR A 37 -13.92 -4.15 2.90
N ILE A 38 -14.62 -5.27 2.99
CA ILE A 38 -15.98 -5.46 2.48
C ILE A 38 -16.86 -5.85 3.67
N GLU A 39 -18.03 -5.22 3.77
CA GLU A 39 -19.11 -5.62 4.68
C GLU A 39 -20.32 -6.00 3.83
N ASP A 40 -20.85 -7.19 4.06
CA ASP A 40 -21.99 -7.75 3.36
C ASP A 40 -23.25 -7.56 4.20
N PHE A 41 -24.36 -7.22 3.55
CA PHE A 41 -25.67 -7.04 4.16
C PHE A 41 -26.60 -8.21 3.83
N ASP A 42 -27.59 -8.44 4.69
CA ASP A 42 -28.53 -9.57 4.56
C ASP A 42 -29.37 -9.53 3.27
N ASP A 43 -29.51 -8.36 2.64
CA ASP A 43 -30.21 -8.15 1.37
C ASP A 43 -29.34 -8.44 0.13
N GLY A 44 -28.10 -8.89 0.34
CA GLY A 44 -27.13 -9.21 -0.71
C GLY A 44 -26.38 -7.98 -1.25
N ALA A 45 -26.57 -6.80 -0.67
CA ALA A 45 -25.71 -5.66 -0.94
C ALA A 45 -24.35 -5.82 -0.22
N SER A 46 -23.32 -5.15 -0.74
CA SER A 46 -22.02 -5.05 -0.08
C SER A 46 -21.50 -3.62 -0.12
N ILE A 47 -20.85 -3.18 0.96
CA ILE A 47 -20.09 -1.93 0.98
C ILE A 47 -18.60 -2.24 1.04
N LYS A 48 -17.86 -1.65 0.10
CA LYS A 48 -16.39 -1.66 0.11
C LYS A 48 -15.90 -0.30 0.58
N TYR A 49 -15.16 -0.27 1.67
CA TYR A 49 -14.72 0.99 2.29
C TYR A 49 -13.30 0.88 2.84
N THR A 50 -12.66 2.05 2.97
CA THR A 50 -11.29 2.17 3.49
C THR A 50 -11.31 2.24 5.01
N ILE A 51 -10.59 1.32 5.65
CA ILE A 51 -10.47 1.25 7.13
C ILE A 51 -9.13 1.77 7.65
N GLY A 52 -8.19 2.08 6.76
CA GLY A 52 -6.89 2.58 7.17
C GLY A 52 -5.98 2.96 6.02
N LYS A 53 -4.86 3.56 6.37
CA LYS A 53 -3.76 3.93 5.45
C LYS A 53 -2.48 3.24 5.93
N ARG A 54 -1.63 2.87 4.98
CA ARG A 54 -0.31 2.30 5.26
C ARG A 54 0.75 3.39 5.23
N TYR A 55 1.66 3.30 6.19
CA TYR A 55 2.78 4.20 6.35
C TYR A 55 4.09 3.41 6.29
N SER A 56 5.14 4.05 5.79
CA SER A 56 6.50 3.52 5.87
C SER A 56 7.02 3.58 7.32
N PRO A 57 8.10 2.84 7.66
CA PRO A 57 8.75 2.96 8.96
C PRO A 57 9.13 4.40 9.37
N SER A 58 9.38 5.28 8.40
CA SER A 58 9.69 6.70 8.59
C SER A 58 8.45 7.61 8.56
N ASP A 59 7.26 7.06 8.79
CA ASP A 59 5.96 7.75 8.84
C ASP A 59 5.54 8.43 7.51
N LYS A 60 5.93 7.86 6.37
CA LYS A 60 5.50 8.36 5.06
C LYS A 60 4.27 7.60 4.56
N ASN A 61 3.20 8.34 4.25
CA ASN A 61 1.98 7.75 3.67
C ASN A 61 2.27 7.18 2.27
N ILE A 62 2.02 5.88 2.09
CA ILE A 62 2.23 5.16 0.82
C ILE A 62 1.21 5.58 -0.25
N ASP A 63 0.04 6.06 0.15
CA ASP A 63 -1.07 6.43 -0.75
C ASP A 63 -0.81 7.72 -1.56
N THR A 64 0.25 8.45 -1.21
CA THR A 64 0.58 9.77 -1.80
C THR A 64 1.95 9.78 -2.49
N VAL A 65 2.62 8.64 -2.60
CA VAL A 65 3.98 8.52 -3.15
C VAL A 65 3.95 8.13 -4.61
#